data_AF-E3I5T4-F1
#
_entry.id   AF-E3I5T4-F1
#
_cell.length_a   1.000
_cell.length_b   1.000
_cell.length_c   1.000
_cell.angle_alpha   90.00
_cell.angle_beta   90.00
_cell.angle_gamma   90.00
#
_symmetry.space_group_name_H-M   'P 1'
#
loop_
_entity.id
_entity.type
_entity.pdbx_description
1 polymer ?
#
loop_
_entity_poly.entity_id
_entity_poly.type
_entity_poly.pdbx_seq_one_letter_code
_entity_poly.pdbx_strand_id
1 'polypeptide(L)'
;MTYVVLDACIKCKFTDCVEVCPVDCFYEGANMLVISPDECIDCGVCEPECPVDAIKPDTEPGLEKFLEVNREYAALWPNITVKKPPLPDYEKFQQEAEKFEKYFSPDPGEGDSE
;
A
#
# COMPACT_ATOMS: atom_id res chain seq x y z
N MET A 1 -16.92 0.23 3.08
CA MET A 1 -16.01 1.17 2.40
C MET A 1 -14.66 0.50 2.49
N THR A 2 -13.58 1.10 2.01
CA THR A 2 -12.23 0.62 2.30
C THR A 2 -11.26 1.78 2.29
N TYR A 3 -10.05 1.54 2.78
CA TYR A 3 -8.89 2.35 2.44
C TYR A 3 -8.15 1.73 1.24
N VAL A 4 -7.48 2.58 0.48
CA VAL A 4 -6.82 2.23 -0.78
C VAL A 4 -5.41 2.81 -0.77
N VAL A 5 -4.41 2.01 -1.13
CA VAL A 5 -3.03 2.48 -1.34
C VAL A 5 -2.87 2.99 -2.77
N LEU A 6 -2.34 4.21 -2.92
CA LEU A 6 -2.23 4.96 -4.16
C LEU A 6 -0.80 5.03 -4.70
N ASP A 7 -0.66 5.72 -5.84
CA ASP A 7 0.57 5.99 -6.60
C ASP A 7 1.77 6.36 -5.71
N ALA A 8 1.56 7.21 -4.71
CA ALA A 8 2.60 7.76 -3.87
C ALA A 8 3.38 6.68 -3.06
N CYS A 9 2.81 5.49 -2.84
CA CYS A 9 3.49 4.40 -2.16
C CYS A 9 4.60 3.75 -3.00
N ILE A 10 4.46 3.76 -4.33
CA ILE A 10 5.36 3.06 -5.26
C ILE A 10 6.77 3.62 -5.13
N LYS A 11 7.76 2.71 -5.01
CA LYS A 11 9.18 3.02 -4.77
C LYS A 11 9.49 3.69 -3.41
N CYS A 12 8.47 3.95 -2.58
CA CYS A 12 8.65 4.42 -1.22
C CYS A 12 8.55 3.27 -0.23
N LYS A 13 7.38 2.62 -0.17
CA LYS A 13 7.09 1.43 0.65
C LYS A 13 7.66 1.56 2.08
N PHE A 14 7.18 2.55 2.82
CA PHE A 14 7.63 2.82 4.20
C PHE A 14 7.15 1.78 5.22
N THR A 15 6.00 1.15 4.96
CA THR A 15 5.39 0.09 5.78
C THR A 15 4.92 0.49 7.18
N ASP A 16 5.00 1.76 7.60
CA ASP A 16 4.44 2.22 8.90
C ASP A 16 2.96 1.87 9.11
N CYS A 17 2.19 1.87 8.02
CA CYS A 17 0.76 1.57 8.03
C CYS A 17 0.41 0.15 8.53
N VAL A 18 1.35 -0.81 8.46
CA VAL A 18 1.09 -2.19 8.89
C VAL A 18 1.08 -2.32 10.41
N GLU A 19 1.83 -1.48 11.14
CA GLU A 19 1.92 -1.56 12.63
C GLU A 19 0.61 -1.18 13.32
N VAL A 20 -0.23 -0.40 12.64
CA VAL A 20 -1.48 0.13 13.20
C VAL A 20 -2.72 -0.61 12.69
N CYS A 21 -2.58 -1.51 11.72
CA CYS A 21 -3.71 -2.22 11.15
C CYS A 21 -4.25 -3.27 12.13
N PRO A 22 -5.50 -3.16 12.63
CA PRO A 22 -6.03 -4.09 13.64
C PRO A 22 -6.46 -5.45 13.07
N VAL A 23 -6.48 -5.59 11.75
CA VAL A 23 -6.99 -6.78 11.03
C VAL A 23 -5.99 -7.31 10.01
N ASP A 24 -4.74 -6.82 10.05
CA ASP A 24 -3.65 -7.35 9.22
C ASP A 24 -3.93 -7.38 7.72
N CYS A 25 -4.75 -6.46 7.19
CA CYS A 25 -5.23 -6.52 5.80
C CYS A 25 -4.28 -5.93 4.73
N PHE A 26 -2.98 -5.86 5.00
CA PHE A 26 -1.98 -5.36 4.06
C PHE A 26 -1.25 -6.50 3.34
N TYR A 27 -0.99 -6.29 2.06
CA TYR A 27 -0.32 -7.27 1.20
C TYR A 27 0.86 -6.63 0.48
N GLU A 28 1.97 -7.36 0.41
CA GLU A 28 3.27 -6.84 0.04
C GLU A 28 3.65 -7.14 -1.40
N GLY A 29 3.78 -6.10 -2.22
CA GLY A 29 4.40 -6.20 -3.54
C GLY A 29 5.90 -5.90 -3.47
N ALA A 30 6.59 -6.10 -4.59
CA ALA A 30 8.01 -5.81 -4.70
C ALA A 30 8.35 -4.35 -4.36
N ASN A 31 7.46 -3.39 -4.68
CA ASN A 31 7.75 -1.97 -4.51
C ASN A 31 6.60 -1.08 -4.01
N MET A 32 5.47 -1.67 -3.61
CA MET A 32 4.36 -0.98 -2.94
C MET A 32 3.61 -1.97 -2.04
N LEU A 33 2.70 -1.45 -1.22
CA LEU A 33 1.72 -2.25 -0.48
C LEU A 33 0.34 -2.05 -1.08
N VAL A 34 -0.57 -2.98 -0.81
CA VAL A 34 -2.01 -2.85 -1.09
C VAL A 34 -2.83 -3.27 0.13
N ILE A 35 -4.06 -2.76 0.22
CA ILE A 35 -5.04 -3.12 1.24
C ILE A 35 -6.08 -4.04 0.62
N SER A 36 -6.40 -5.15 1.28
CA SER A 36 -7.55 -5.99 0.87
C SER A 36 -8.86 -5.27 1.20
N PRO A 37 -9.68 -4.92 0.19
CA PRO A 37 -10.95 -4.23 0.41
C PRO A 37 -12.01 -5.11 1.09
N ASP A 38 -11.83 -6.43 1.06
CA ASP A 38 -12.77 -7.38 1.65
C ASP A 38 -12.46 -7.64 3.13
N GLU A 39 -11.24 -7.30 3.59
CA GLU A 39 -10.77 -7.46 4.97
C GLU A 39 -10.69 -6.13 5.73
N CYS A 40 -10.53 -5.02 5.01
CA CYS A 40 -10.50 -3.69 5.62
C CYS A 40 -11.81 -3.40 6.37
N ILE A 41 -11.69 -2.90 7.61
CA ILE A 41 -12.83 -2.57 8.48
C ILE A 41 -13.08 -1.06 8.61
N ASP A 42 -12.54 -0.25 7.69
CA ASP A 42 -12.79 1.21 7.64
C ASP A 42 -12.39 2.01 8.89
N CYS A 43 -11.42 1.51 9.68
CA CYS A 43 -11.03 2.17 10.93
C CYS A 43 -10.22 3.48 10.76
N GLY A 44 -9.56 3.67 9.61
CA GLY A 44 -8.85 4.90 9.23
C GLY A 44 -7.54 5.20 9.97
N VAL A 45 -7.06 4.30 10.82
CA VAL A 45 -5.84 4.52 11.60
C VAL A 45 -4.56 4.49 10.77
N CYS A 46 -4.58 3.86 9.59
CA CYS A 46 -3.41 3.74 8.71
C CYS A 46 -3.17 4.98 7.83
N GLU A 47 -4.20 5.78 7.55
CA GLU A 47 -4.09 6.99 6.73
C GLU A 47 -3.05 7.99 7.28
N PRO A 48 -3.13 8.45 8.54
CA PRO A 48 -2.18 9.44 9.07
C PRO A 48 -0.76 8.90 9.27
N GLU A 49 -0.57 7.58 9.28
CA GLU A 49 0.74 6.95 9.49
C GLU A 49 1.57 6.87 8.20
N CYS A 50 0.96 7.08 7.03
CA CYS A 50 1.68 7.02 5.75
C CYS A 50 2.50 8.30 5.52
N PRO A 51 3.86 8.26 5.50
CA PRO A 51 4.67 9.48 5.39
C PRO A 51 4.55 10.23 4.06
N VAL A 52 4.00 9.57 3.04
CA VAL A 52 3.80 10.09 1.68
C VAL A 52 2.32 10.23 1.31
N ASP A 53 1.44 10.20 2.31
CA ASP A 53 -0.01 10.42 2.15
C ASP A 53 -0.65 9.53 1.07
N ALA A 54 -0.17 8.28 0.97
CA ALA A 54 -0.56 7.36 -0.10
C ALA A 54 -1.81 6.54 0.21
N ILE A 55 -2.45 6.74 1.36
CA ILE A 55 -3.60 5.93 1.80
C ILE A 55 -4.80 6.86 1.88
N LYS A 56 -5.87 6.53 1.15
CA LYS A 56 -7.10 7.34 1.10
C LYS A 56 -8.36 6.46 1.21
N PRO A 57 -9.48 6.97 1.72
CA PRO A 57 -10.75 6.25 1.69
C PRO A 57 -11.29 6.13 0.26
N ASP A 58 -11.84 4.97 -0.09
CA ASP A 58 -12.42 4.68 -1.42
C ASP A 58 -13.63 5.56 -1.80
N THR A 59 -14.14 6.34 -0.85
CA THR A 59 -15.18 7.35 -1.07
C THR A 59 -14.68 8.62 -1.74
N GLU A 60 -13.36 8.83 -1.82
CA GLU A 60 -12.78 9.92 -2.61
C GLU A 60 -12.91 9.65 -4.13
N PRO A 61 -13.23 10.68 -4.92
CA PRO A 61 -13.43 10.52 -6.36
C PRO A 61 -12.12 10.23 -7.11
N GLY A 62 -12.20 9.39 -8.15
CA GLY A 62 -11.05 9.12 -9.05
C GLY A 62 -10.09 8.03 -8.56
N LEU A 63 -10.48 7.28 -7.52
CA LEU A 63 -9.68 6.18 -6.97
C LEU A 63 -10.04 4.81 -7.54
N GLU A 64 -10.98 4.72 -8.48
CA GLU A 64 -11.53 3.46 -8.99
C GLU A 64 -10.43 2.54 -9.54
N LYS A 65 -9.45 3.11 -10.26
CA LYS A 65 -8.29 2.38 -10.76
C LYS A 65 -7.49 1.74 -9.62
N PHE A 66 -7.18 2.50 -8.57
CA PHE A 66 -6.37 1.99 -7.46
C PHE A 66 -7.15 1.03 -6.57
N LEU A 67 -8.47 1.19 -6.47
CA LEU A 67 -9.33 0.22 -5.79
C LEU A 67 -9.25 -1.16 -6.49
N GLU A 68 -9.30 -1.19 -7.82
CA GLU A 68 -9.12 -2.43 -8.60
C GLU A 68 -7.73 -3.02 -8.41
N VAL A 69 -6.67 -2.20 -8.49
CA VAL A 69 -5.28 -2.64 -8.24
C VAL A 69 -5.14 -3.24 -6.84
N ASN A 70 -5.68 -2.57 -5.81
CA ASN A 70 -5.57 -3.06 -4.43
C ASN A 70 -6.29 -4.40 -4.28
N ARG A 71 -7.49 -4.54 -4.85
CA ARG A 71 -8.25 -5.79 -4.85
C ARG A 71 -7.51 -6.92 -5.55
N GLU A 72 -6.98 -6.67 -6.75
CA GLU A 72 -6.29 -7.68 -7.56
C GLU A 72 -5.03 -8.18 -6.84
N TYR A 73 -4.17 -7.27 -6.42
CA TYR A 73 -2.88 -7.65 -5.86
C TYR A 73 -2.96 -8.13 -4.41
N ALA A 74 -3.99 -7.76 -3.64
CA ALA A 74 -4.23 -8.36 -2.33
C ALA A 74 -4.53 -9.88 -2.42
N ALA A 75 -5.08 -10.35 -3.55
CA ALA A 75 -5.31 -11.78 -3.76
C ALA A 75 -4.06 -12.54 -4.26
N LEU A 76 -3.01 -11.83 -4.68
CA LEU A 76 -1.82 -12.40 -5.32
C LEU A 76 -0.55 -12.29 -4.49
N TRP A 77 -0.44 -11.23 -3.70
CA TRP A 77 0.75 -10.93 -2.92
C TRP A 77 0.70 -11.54 -1.52
N PRO A 78 1.85 -11.79 -0.89
CA PRO A 78 1.89 -12.27 0.49
C PRO A 78 1.42 -11.19 1.46
N ASN A 79 0.84 -11.63 2.58
CA ASN A 79 0.46 -10.76 3.68
C ASN A 79 1.70 -10.16 4.39
N ILE A 80 1.57 -8.95 4.93
CA ILE A 80 2.59 -8.28 5.74
C ILE A 80 1.96 -7.64 6.98
N THR A 81 2.48 -8.00 8.15
CA THR A 81 2.04 -7.52 9.46
C THR A 81 3.17 -6.84 10.24
N VAL A 82 4.42 -7.03 9.80
CA VAL A 82 5.60 -6.48 10.47
C VAL A 82 6.21 -5.35 9.65
N LYS A 83 6.50 -4.22 10.31
CA LYS A 83 7.20 -3.10 9.70
C LYS A 83 8.60 -3.48 9.25
N LYS A 84 8.96 -3.00 8.06
CA LYS A 84 10.29 -3.10 7.46
C LYS A 84 10.85 -1.71 7.19
N PRO A 85 12.18 -1.57 7.02
CA PRO A 85 12.75 -0.33 6.53
C PRO A 85 12.16 0.06 5.16
N PRO A 86 12.02 1.37 4.86
CA PRO A 86 11.64 1.82 3.53
C PRO A 86 12.64 1.37 2.46
N LEU A 87 12.24 1.43 1.18
CA LEU A 87 13.14 1.06 0.08
C LEU A 87 14.37 1.98 0.03
N PRO A 88 15.59 1.48 -0.24
CA PRO A 88 16.84 2.25 -0.10
C PRO A 88 16.91 3.60 -0.84
N ASP A 89 16.14 3.77 -1.90
CA ASP A 89 16.13 4.97 -2.75
C ASP A 89 14.83 5.80 -2.63
N TYR A 90 14.01 5.58 -1.59
CA TYR A 90 12.70 6.21 -1.44
C TYR A 90 12.73 7.74 -1.55
N GLU A 91 13.80 8.39 -1.07
CA GLU A 91 13.96 9.84 -1.07
C GLU A 91 13.91 10.45 -2.48
N LYS A 92 14.33 9.67 -3.49
CA LYS A 92 14.29 10.08 -4.91
C LYS A 92 12.88 10.07 -5.49
N PHE A 93 11.99 9.26 -4.91
CA PHE A 93 10.65 8.97 -5.45
C PHE A 93 9.51 9.54 -4.60
N GLN A 94 9.78 9.98 -3.36
CA GLN A 94 8.73 10.42 -2.42
C GLN A 94 7.96 11.67 -2.88
N GLN A 95 8.54 12.47 -3.78
CA GLN A 95 7.90 13.65 -4.37
C GLN A 95 7.54 13.47 -5.85
N GLU A 96 7.77 12.28 -6.42
CA GLU A 96 7.46 11.99 -7.81
C GLU A 96 6.02 11.48 -7.96
N ALA A 97 5.33 12.01 -8.97
CA ALA A 97 3.99 11.58 -9.37
C ALA A 97 4.03 10.64 -10.59
N GLU A 98 2.91 9.95 -10.81
CA GLU A 98 2.70 9.00 -11.92
C GLU A 98 3.67 7.81 -11.85
N LYS A 99 4.00 7.39 -10.63
CA LYS A 99 4.93 6.29 -10.37
C LYS A 99 4.36 4.94 -10.80
N PHE A 100 3.06 4.80 -10.86
CA PHE A 100 2.40 3.59 -11.35
C PHE A 100 2.81 3.29 -12.79
N GLU A 101 2.74 4.27 -13.68
CA GLU A 101 3.09 4.03 -15.10
C GLU A 101 4.60 3.84 -15.33
N LYS A 102 5.43 4.43 -14.46
CA LYS A 102 6.89 4.40 -14.62
C LYS A 102 7.56 3.20 -13.95
N TYR A 103 7.03 2.78 -12.81
CA TYR A 103 7.76 1.94 -11.87
C TYR A 103 6.94 0.81 -11.27
N PHE A 104 5.63 0.73 -11.48
CA PHE A 104 4.82 -0.34 -10.90
C PHE A 104 5.41 -1.72 -11.25
N SER A 105 5.39 -2.62 -10.26
CA SER A 105 5.86 -4.00 -10.41
C SER A 105 4.75 -4.95 -9.96
N PRO A 106 4.30 -5.89 -10.80
CA PRO A 106 3.30 -6.90 -10.40
C PRO A 106 3.90 -8.00 -9.52
N ASP A 107 5.23 -8.07 -9.40
CA ASP A 107 5.91 -9.11 -8.63
C ASP A 107 5.61 -9.01 -7.13
N PRO A 108 5.42 -10.16 -6.44
CA PRO A 108 5.20 -10.19 -5.01
C PRO A 108 6.43 -9.72 -4.23
N GLY A 109 6.19 -9.21 -3.03
CA GLY A 109 7.20 -8.95 -2.02
C GLY A 109 7.60 -10.22 -1.25
N GLU A 110 8.24 -10.03 -0.11
CA GLU A 110 8.74 -11.13 0.72
C GLU A 110 7.70 -11.63 1.74
N GLY A 111 6.64 -10.86 1.99
CA GLY A 111 5.70 -11.04 3.09
C GLY A 111 6.35 -10.84 4.45
N ASP A 112 5.69 -11.30 5.50
CA ASP A 112 6.37 -11.57 6.77
C ASP A 112 7.29 -12.78 6.56
N SER A 113 8.53 -12.54 6.12
CA SER A 113 9.55 -13.57 6.00
C SER A 113 9.78 -14.21 7.37
N GLU A 114 9.71 -15.55 7.43
CA GLU A 114 10.03 -16.40 8.61
C GLU A 114 11.37 -16.06 9.28
#